data_AF-A0A4P9W037-F1
#
_entry.id   AF-A0A4P9W037-F1
#
_cell.length_a   1.000
_cell.length_b   1.000
_cell.length_c   1.000
_cell.angle_alpha   90.00
_cell.angle_beta   90.00
_cell.angle_gamma   90.00
#
_symmetry.space_group_name_H-M   'P 1'
#
loop_
_entity.id
_entity.type
_entity.pdbx_description
1 polymer ?
#
loop_
_entity_poly.entity_id
_entity_poly.type
_entity_poly.pdbx_seq_one_letter_code
_entity_poly.pdbx_strand_id
1 'polypeptide(L)'
;MRDERRPPTDPSPCSTFQTLPFASYTTVVDSLFKNLDAVAAWNRTAISQLIAAVLCGVVHGPTQPDRDLLALRFFTNVAEPCLAGSVSVADAPLVRLVSDAVAALVAACPDRVGTSVWLRLRTTFVAEVVEGLAARRPSADDEDATVSARRRPHFHDALASAALLRDHGVLRGDVSPWVLLPALDVLASLLACPAVGGEAVDAEIESLFVASVALLGSGDVKVRAKVGNEVLPAFLAWDGARSAGPVRRRDWCELLWSRFFLVQNSFPLDHPLAAEIPGFVCRLFDSFLGLEERSGKGGGRVLTFAPVKMGLDFRREPVLFELVQAGLGGKDPINLKYSAFLLKRIVDFSKRFHHQCPESSTSWSKWCLVLRRGCVNPALPIRKRFMEYIASIEDVTLLKILGLQWDFLLESFISHLDNADLYNVPGLGSFVSPFGEQLRLFFRNLVLSYGSLDDQVA
;
A
#
# COMPACT_ATOMS: atom_id res chain seq x y z
N MET A 1 -17.83 -8.62 62.34
CA MET A 1 -19.16 -8.64 61.69
C MET A 1 -19.53 -7.24 61.24
N ARG A 2 -19.13 -6.84 60.04
CA ARG A 2 -19.86 -5.88 59.18
C ARG A 2 -19.57 -6.34 57.76
N ASP A 3 -20.63 -6.84 57.15
CA ASP A 3 -20.64 -7.45 55.82
C ASP A 3 -20.77 -6.33 54.80
N GLU A 4 -19.66 -5.95 54.15
CA GLU A 4 -19.69 -4.99 53.05
C GLU A 4 -20.20 -5.68 51.80
N ARG A 5 -21.51 -5.55 51.56
CA ARG A 5 -22.14 -5.96 50.29
C ARG A 5 -21.59 -5.10 49.17
N ARG A 6 -20.74 -5.69 48.32
CA ARG A 6 -20.46 -5.15 46.99
C ARG A 6 -21.76 -5.14 46.17
N PRO A 7 -22.06 -4.07 45.40
CA PRO A 7 -23.18 -4.08 44.47
C PRO A 7 -22.95 -5.16 43.40
N PRO A 8 -24.02 -5.78 42.87
CA PRO A 8 -23.89 -6.76 41.81
C PRO A 8 -23.30 -6.08 40.58
N THR A 9 -22.21 -6.62 40.05
CA THR A 9 -21.72 -6.30 38.71
C THR A 9 -22.76 -6.80 37.69
N ASP A 10 -23.34 -5.90 36.91
CA ASP A 10 -24.22 -6.27 35.81
C ASP A 10 -23.50 -7.26 34.87
N PRO A 11 -24.15 -8.37 34.47
CA PRO A 11 -23.55 -9.32 33.56
C PRO A 11 -23.25 -8.63 32.23
N SER A 12 -22.03 -8.82 31.70
CA SER A 12 -21.70 -8.29 30.38
C SER A 12 -22.67 -8.88 29.34
N PRO A 13 -23.14 -8.11 28.36
CA PRO A 13 -24.15 -8.56 27.40
C PRO A 13 -23.77 -9.85 26.68
N CYS A 14 -22.47 -10.11 26.46
CA CYS A 14 -21.99 -11.36 25.88
C CYS A 14 -22.32 -12.62 26.71
N SER A 15 -22.31 -12.54 28.04
CA SER A 15 -22.56 -13.71 28.90
C SER A 15 -24.01 -14.22 28.80
N THR A 16 -24.95 -13.33 28.52
CA THR A 16 -26.38 -13.67 28.35
C THR A 16 -26.62 -14.42 27.03
N PHE A 17 -25.87 -14.11 25.97
CA PHE A 17 -26.05 -14.73 24.65
C PHE A 17 -25.37 -16.09 24.50
N GLN A 18 -24.37 -16.41 25.33
CA GLN A 18 -23.63 -17.67 25.24
C GLN A 18 -24.41 -18.91 25.68
N THR A 19 -25.54 -18.75 26.38
CA THR A 19 -26.30 -19.87 26.97
C THR A 19 -27.63 -20.17 26.26
N LEU A 20 -27.98 -19.41 25.23
CA LEU A 20 -29.27 -19.55 24.53
C LEU A 20 -29.21 -20.62 23.41
N PRO A 21 -30.25 -21.47 23.28
CA PRO A 21 -30.38 -22.36 22.13
C PRO A 21 -30.60 -21.56 20.83
N PHE A 22 -30.04 -22.04 19.71
CA PHE A 22 -30.02 -21.31 18.44
C PHE A 22 -31.40 -20.90 17.89
N ALA A 23 -32.46 -21.69 18.13
CA ALA A 23 -33.82 -21.30 17.72
C ALA A 23 -34.36 -20.08 18.51
N SER A 24 -34.01 -19.97 19.79
CA SER A 24 -34.30 -18.79 20.60
C SER A 24 -33.45 -17.60 20.14
N TYR A 25 -32.27 -17.89 19.60
CA TYR A 25 -31.32 -16.91 19.10
C TYR A 25 -31.85 -16.13 17.89
N THR A 26 -32.29 -16.83 16.84
CA THR A 26 -32.85 -16.20 15.64
C THR A 26 -34.12 -15.41 15.97
N THR A 27 -34.91 -15.89 16.92
CA THR A 27 -36.11 -15.19 17.41
C THR A 27 -35.75 -13.87 18.10
N VAL A 28 -34.69 -13.84 18.91
CA VAL A 28 -34.19 -12.61 19.55
C VAL A 28 -33.63 -11.64 18.52
N VAL A 29 -32.84 -12.12 17.56
CA VAL A 29 -32.32 -11.31 16.46
C VAL A 29 -33.45 -10.72 15.61
N ASP A 30 -34.48 -11.51 15.29
CA ASP A 30 -35.64 -11.06 14.52
C ASP A 30 -36.51 -10.07 15.29
N SER A 31 -36.62 -10.22 16.61
CA SER A 31 -37.25 -9.23 17.48
C SER A 31 -36.48 -7.92 17.50
N LEU A 32 -35.14 -7.97 17.58
CA LEU A 32 -34.28 -6.80 17.52
C LEU A 32 -34.35 -6.09 16.16
N PHE A 33 -34.43 -6.83 15.05
CA PHE A 33 -34.64 -6.26 13.72
C PHE A 33 -35.99 -5.56 13.57
N LYS A 34 -37.08 -6.20 14.01
CA LYS A 34 -38.42 -5.59 14.00
C LYS A 34 -38.49 -4.32 14.84
N ASN A 35 -37.75 -4.30 15.95
CA ASN A 35 -37.65 -3.12 16.81
C ASN A 35 -36.81 -2.01 16.17
N LEU A 36 -35.81 -2.33 15.34
CA LEU A 36 -35.08 -1.33 14.55
C LEU A 36 -35.99 -0.63 13.53
N ASP A 37 -36.83 -1.38 12.82
CA ASP A 37 -37.79 -0.82 11.86
C ASP A 37 -38.84 0.07 12.54
N ALA A 38 -39.21 -0.26 13.78
CA ALA A 38 -40.21 0.48 14.56
C ALA A 38 -39.65 1.74 15.26
N VAL A 39 -38.33 1.80 15.49
CA VAL A 39 -37.70 2.91 16.18
C VAL A 39 -37.16 3.90 15.14
N ALA A 40 -37.89 5.00 14.95
CA ALA A 40 -37.50 6.10 14.05
C ALA A 40 -36.14 6.77 14.37
N ALA A 41 -35.45 6.36 15.44
CA ALA A 41 -34.14 6.83 15.86
C ALA A 41 -33.22 5.65 16.18
N TRP A 42 -32.17 5.45 15.38
CA TRP A 42 -31.14 4.42 15.56
C TRP A 42 -30.55 4.49 16.98
N ASN A 43 -31.11 3.73 17.94
CA ASN A 43 -30.64 3.74 19.32
C ASN A 43 -29.35 2.94 19.43
N ARG A 44 -28.24 3.62 19.73
CA ARG A 44 -26.90 3.05 19.89
C ARG A 44 -26.87 1.80 20.76
N THR A 45 -27.64 1.75 21.84
CA THR A 45 -27.69 0.60 22.75
C THR A 45 -28.31 -0.62 22.06
N ALA A 46 -29.43 -0.43 21.35
CA ALA A 46 -30.11 -1.51 20.63
C ALA A 46 -29.22 -2.09 19.51
N ILE A 47 -28.50 -1.24 18.79
CA ILE A 47 -27.60 -1.67 17.71
C ILE A 47 -26.37 -2.37 18.27
N SER A 48 -25.81 -1.90 19.39
CA SER A 48 -24.70 -2.58 20.05
C SER A 48 -25.08 -3.97 20.57
N GLN A 49 -26.30 -4.12 21.09
CA GLN A 49 -26.85 -5.41 21.51
C GLN A 49 -27.10 -6.32 20.31
N LEU A 50 -27.62 -5.79 19.20
CA LEU A 50 -27.79 -6.55 17.96
C LEU A 50 -26.45 -7.00 17.37
N ILE A 51 -25.43 -6.13 17.37
CA ILE A 51 -24.07 -6.47 16.93
C ILE A 51 -23.49 -7.59 17.79
N ALA A 52 -23.55 -7.42 19.13
CA ALA A 52 -23.04 -8.40 20.08
C ALA A 52 -23.78 -9.74 19.96
N ALA A 53 -25.08 -9.68 19.71
CA ALA A 53 -25.84 -10.85 19.31
C ALA A 53 -25.25 -11.39 17.99
N VAL A 54 -25.51 -10.80 16.82
CA VAL A 54 -25.07 -11.34 15.52
C VAL A 54 -23.65 -11.92 15.53
N LEU A 55 -22.65 -11.24 16.12
CA LEU A 55 -21.30 -11.78 16.26
C LEU A 55 -21.23 -13.08 17.08
N CYS A 56 -21.88 -13.13 18.25
CA CYS A 56 -22.00 -14.34 19.07
C CYS A 56 -22.74 -15.46 18.30
N GLY A 57 -23.79 -15.12 17.54
CA GLY A 57 -24.54 -16.08 16.72
C GLY A 57 -23.72 -16.63 15.55
N VAL A 58 -22.87 -15.82 14.95
CA VAL A 58 -21.99 -16.23 13.85
C VAL A 58 -20.81 -17.07 14.35
N VAL A 59 -20.26 -16.75 15.53
CA VAL A 59 -19.18 -17.53 16.14
C VAL A 59 -19.69 -18.88 16.68
N HIS A 60 -20.86 -18.89 17.31
CA HIS A 60 -21.39 -20.05 18.03
C HIS A 60 -22.55 -20.77 17.34
N GLY A 61 -22.95 -20.33 16.14
CA GLY A 61 -24.07 -20.93 15.39
C GLY A 61 -23.85 -22.42 15.14
N PRO A 62 -24.92 -23.25 15.18
CA PRO A 62 -24.81 -24.71 15.15
C PRO A 62 -24.43 -25.26 13.77
N THR A 63 -24.75 -24.52 12.70
CA THR A 63 -24.43 -24.91 11.33
C THR A 63 -23.89 -23.72 10.53
N GLN A 64 -23.10 -23.98 9.49
CA GLN A 64 -22.59 -22.94 8.59
C GLN A 64 -23.70 -22.11 7.90
N PRO A 65 -24.78 -22.69 7.32
CA PRO A 65 -25.82 -21.90 6.66
C PRO A 65 -26.56 -20.95 7.61
N ASP A 66 -26.70 -21.36 8.88
CA ASP A 66 -27.28 -20.53 9.93
C ASP A 66 -26.42 -19.29 10.24
N ARG A 67 -25.10 -19.46 10.28
CA ARG A 67 -24.14 -18.35 10.45
C ARG A 67 -24.17 -17.41 9.25
N ASP A 68 -24.22 -17.97 8.04
CA ASP A 68 -24.27 -17.20 6.80
C ASP A 68 -25.54 -16.33 6.73
N LEU A 69 -26.70 -16.89 7.10
CA LEU A 69 -27.98 -16.16 7.10
C LEU A 69 -27.98 -15.01 8.10
N LEU A 70 -27.44 -15.22 9.31
CA LEU A 70 -27.33 -14.18 10.33
C LEU A 70 -26.39 -13.04 9.88
N ALA A 71 -25.25 -13.40 9.28
CA ALA A 71 -24.35 -12.41 8.70
C ALA A 71 -25.06 -11.59 7.61
N LEU A 72 -25.71 -12.25 6.64
CA LEU A 72 -26.41 -11.57 5.54
C LEU A 72 -27.50 -10.61 6.03
N ARG A 73 -28.29 -11.02 7.04
CA ARG A 73 -29.32 -10.17 7.66
C ARG A 73 -28.72 -8.95 8.34
N PHE A 74 -27.64 -9.13 9.09
CA PHE A 74 -26.91 -8.02 9.70
C PHE A 74 -26.40 -7.02 8.67
N PHE A 75 -25.79 -7.52 7.58
CA PHE A 75 -25.32 -6.64 6.51
C PHE A 75 -26.45 -5.84 5.88
N THR A 76 -27.53 -6.51 5.48
CA THR A 76 -28.64 -5.90 4.74
C THR A 76 -29.39 -4.86 5.58
N ASN A 77 -29.61 -5.16 6.86
CA ASN A 77 -30.52 -4.38 7.70
C ASN A 77 -29.80 -3.42 8.65
N VAL A 78 -28.51 -3.64 8.94
CA VAL A 78 -27.73 -2.78 9.86
C VAL A 78 -26.58 -2.11 9.15
N ALA A 79 -25.72 -2.89 8.50
CA ALA A 79 -24.46 -2.37 7.97
C ALA A 79 -24.68 -1.46 6.76
N GLU A 80 -25.49 -1.88 5.80
CA GLU A 80 -25.76 -1.14 4.57
C GLU A 80 -26.40 0.24 4.85
N PRO A 81 -27.48 0.37 5.64
CA PRO A 81 -28.03 1.69 5.98
C PRO A 81 -27.03 2.58 6.74
N CYS A 82 -26.22 2.00 7.65
CA CYS A 82 -25.18 2.76 8.36
C CYS A 82 -24.09 3.31 7.43
N LEU A 83 -23.67 2.50 6.46
CA LEU A 83 -22.57 2.84 5.56
C LEU A 83 -23.03 3.71 4.39
N ALA A 84 -24.31 3.64 3.99
CA ALA A 84 -24.90 4.47 2.94
C ALA A 84 -25.28 5.89 3.40
N GLY A 85 -24.81 6.33 4.57
CA GLY A 85 -25.07 7.69 5.07
C GLY A 85 -26.52 7.97 5.45
N SER A 86 -27.41 6.97 5.46
CA SER A 86 -28.81 7.11 5.90
C SER A 86 -28.94 7.32 7.41
N VAL A 87 -27.84 7.12 8.15
CA VAL A 87 -27.69 7.44 9.58
C VAL A 87 -26.98 8.78 9.73
N SER A 88 -27.54 9.66 10.58
CA SER A 88 -27.03 11.01 10.82
C SER A 88 -25.54 11.03 11.16
N VAL A 89 -24.83 12.06 10.66
CA VAL A 89 -23.40 12.34 10.89
C VAL A 89 -23.05 12.43 12.40
N ALA A 90 -24.02 12.66 13.28
CA ALA A 90 -23.83 12.69 14.73
C ALA A 90 -23.43 11.33 15.35
N ASP A 91 -23.60 10.22 14.62
CA ASP A 91 -23.41 8.86 15.15
C ASP A 91 -22.10 8.18 14.69
N ALA A 92 -21.01 8.93 14.50
CA ALA A 92 -19.70 8.37 14.13
C ALA A 92 -19.23 7.14 14.96
N PRO A 93 -19.48 7.05 16.29
CA PRO A 93 -19.15 5.85 17.07
C PRO A 93 -19.93 4.60 16.66
N LEU A 94 -21.14 4.77 16.13
CA LEU A 94 -22.01 3.69 15.68
C LEU A 94 -21.52 3.12 14.35
N VAL A 95 -21.16 3.98 13.39
CA VAL A 95 -20.60 3.57 12.10
C VAL A 95 -19.31 2.78 12.31
N ARG A 96 -18.46 3.21 13.25
CA ARG A 96 -17.25 2.47 13.63
C ARG A 96 -17.56 1.10 14.24
N LEU A 97 -18.51 1.04 15.17
CA LEU A 97 -18.94 -0.22 15.79
C LEU A 97 -19.47 -1.23 14.76
N VAL A 98 -20.24 -0.73 13.78
CA VAL A 98 -20.76 -1.53 12.67
C VAL A 98 -19.63 -2.00 11.75
N SER A 99 -18.66 -1.14 11.43
CA SER A 99 -17.47 -1.52 10.65
C SER A 99 -16.63 -2.60 11.34
N ASP A 100 -16.37 -2.45 12.64
CA ASP A 100 -15.65 -3.46 13.43
C ASP A 100 -16.40 -4.80 13.44
N ALA A 101 -17.74 -4.76 13.55
CA ALA A 101 -18.58 -5.95 13.48
C ALA A 101 -18.53 -6.61 12.09
N VAL A 102 -18.59 -5.83 11.03
CA VAL A 102 -18.45 -6.30 9.65
C VAL A 102 -17.09 -6.98 9.44
N ALA A 103 -16.00 -6.36 9.89
CA ALA A 103 -14.66 -6.92 9.80
C ALA A 103 -14.55 -8.26 10.55
N ALA A 104 -15.13 -8.34 11.75
CA ALA A 104 -15.18 -9.58 12.53
C ALA A 104 -16.01 -10.67 11.86
N LEU A 105 -17.15 -10.32 11.24
CA LEU A 105 -17.99 -11.26 10.49
C LEU A 105 -17.28 -11.82 9.25
N VAL A 106 -16.58 -10.95 8.51
CA VAL A 106 -15.78 -11.32 7.35
C VAL A 106 -14.67 -12.29 7.74
N ALA A 107 -13.97 -12.03 8.85
CA ALA A 107 -12.95 -12.93 9.37
C ALA A 107 -13.54 -14.30 9.80
N ALA A 108 -14.78 -14.32 10.30
CA ALA A 108 -15.44 -15.54 10.76
C ALA A 108 -16.06 -16.39 9.64
N CYS A 109 -16.51 -15.80 8.52
CA CYS A 109 -17.25 -16.48 7.45
C CYS A 109 -16.83 -16.02 6.03
N PRO A 110 -15.59 -16.29 5.60
CA PRO A 110 -15.02 -15.67 4.39
C PRO A 110 -15.61 -16.17 3.06
N ASP A 111 -16.11 -17.42 2.99
CA ASP A 111 -16.46 -18.10 1.72
C ASP A 111 -17.79 -17.65 1.08
N ARG A 112 -18.74 -17.12 1.86
CA ARG A 112 -20.10 -16.77 1.38
C ARG A 112 -20.53 -15.35 1.68
N VAL A 113 -20.04 -14.77 2.78
CA VAL A 113 -20.25 -13.35 3.09
C VAL A 113 -19.56 -12.49 2.03
N GLY A 114 -18.39 -12.92 1.53
CA GLY A 114 -17.62 -12.21 0.50
C GLY A 114 -18.48 -11.71 -0.65
N THR A 115 -18.98 -12.58 -1.53
CA THR A 115 -19.54 -12.16 -2.83
C THR A 115 -20.75 -11.23 -2.70
N SER A 116 -21.69 -11.52 -1.80
CA SER A 116 -22.88 -10.68 -1.58
C SER A 116 -22.56 -9.35 -0.93
N VAL A 117 -21.59 -9.32 -0.01
CA VAL A 117 -21.13 -8.10 0.66
C VAL A 117 -20.29 -7.25 -0.30
N TRP A 118 -19.47 -7.85 -1.18
CA TRP A 118 -18.72 -7.13 -2.22
C TRP A 118 -19.63 -6.37 -3.18
N LEU A 119 -20.66 -7.05 -3.72
CA LEU A 119 -21.63 -6.44 -4.63
C LEU A 119 -22.36 -5.24 -4.01
N ARG A 120 -22.64 -5.27 -2.70
CA ARG A 120 -23.35 -4.20 -1.98
C ARG A 120 -22.44 -3.10 -1.42
N LEU A 121 -21.23 -3.44 -1.02
CA LEU A 121 -20.19 -2.45 -0.70
C LEU A 121 -19.82 -1.66 -1.95
N ARG A 122 -19.79 -2.30 -3.12
CA ARG A 122 -19.64 -1.59 -4.39
C ARG A 122 -20.76 -0.57 -4.58
N THR A 123 -22.03 -0.95 -4.53
CA THR A 123 -23.11 0.04 -4.75
C THR A 123 -23.01 1.21 -3.80
N THR A 124 -22.59 1.00 -2.56
CA THR A 124 -22.46 2.09 -1.58
C THR A 124 -21.18 2.91 -1.80
N PHE A 125 -20.02 2.26 -1.86
CA PHE A 125 -18.72 2.92 -1.98
C PHE A 125 -18.51 3.53 -3.35
N VAL A 126 -18.87 2.81 -4.42
CA VAL A 126 -18.79 3.31 -5.79
C VAL A 126 -19.89 4.34 -6.03
N ALA A 127 -21.11 4.24 -5.51
CA ALA A 127 -22.05 5.36 -5.67
C ALA A 127 -21.57 6.60 -4.90
N GLU A 128 -21.15 6.49 -3.64
CA GLU A 128 -20.68 7.67 -2.89
C GLU A 128 -19.41 8.29 -3.50
N VAL A 129 -18.46 7.47 -3.94
CA VAL A 129 -17.23 7.97 -4.57
C VAL A 129 -17.51 8.42 -6.00
N VAL A 130 -18.18 7.63 -6.85
CA VAL A 130 -18.40 7.95 -8.27
C VAL A 130 -19.51 8.97 -8.46
N GLU A 131 -20.65 8.91 -7.75
CA GLU A 131 -21.68 9.96 -7.81
C GLU A 131 -21.20 11.24 -7.12
N GLY A 132 -20.44 11.16 -6.03
CA GLY A 132 -19.75 12.32 -5.46
C GLY A 132 -18.78 12.97 -6.44
N LEU A 133 -18.10 12.18 -7.28
CA LEU A 133 -17.23 12.65 -8.36
C LEU A 133 -17.99 13.07 -9.63
N ALA A 134 -19.16 12.49 -9.93
CA ALA A 134 -19.92 12.69 -11.16
C ALA A 134 -21.03 13.75 -11.07
N ALA A 135 -21.56 14.04 -9.88
CA ALA A 135 -22.61 15.05 -9.64
C ALA A 135 -22.14 16.50 -9.90
N ARG A 136 -20.90 16.70 -10.35
CA ARG A 136 -20.33 18.01 -10.69
C ARG A 136 -19.67 17.99 -12.07
N ARG A 137 -20.42 17.59 -13.10
CA ARG A 137 -20.06 17.88 -14.49
C ARG A 137 -20.00 19.40 -14.73
N PRO A 138 -19.02 19.90 -15.48
CA PRO A 138 -19.03 21.29 -15.95
C PRO A 138 -20.16 21.51 -16.96
N SER A 139 -20.60 22.77 -17.09
CA SER A 139 -21.51 23.21 -18.15
C SER A 139 -20.91 22.93 -19.53
N ALA A 140 -21.76 22.67 -20.50
CA ALA A 140 -21.47 22.05 -21.80
C ALA A 140 -20.60 22.87 -22.79
N ASP A 141 -19.74 23.77 -22.34
CA ASP A 141 -19.01 24.72 -23.21
C ASP A 141 -17.53 24.37 -23.47
N ASP A 142 -16.98 23.28 -22.93
CA ASP A 142 -15.55 22.90 -23.08
C ASP A 142 -15.35 21.50 -23.71
N GLU A 143 -15.84 21.29 -24.94
CA GLU A 143 -15.82 19.97 -25.63
C GLU A 143 -14.66 19.76 -26.63
N ASP A 144 -13.69 20.67 -26.76
CA ASP A 144 -12.74 20.64 -27.91
C ASP A 144 -11.38 19.99 -27.67
N ALA A 145 -11.16 19.25 -26.57
CA ALA A 145 -9.82 18.75 -26.22
C ALA A 145 -9.72 17.23 -26.01
N THR A 146 -10.24 16.38 -26.89
CA THR A 146 -9.94 14.92 -26.83
C THR A 146 -9.86 14.22 -28.20
N VAL A 147 -8.76 14.42 -28.93
CA VAL A 147 -8.38 13.52 -30.04
C VAL A 147 -6.90 13.19 -29.96
N SER A 148 -6.56 12.13 -29.21
CA SER A 148 -5.51 11.14 -29.57
C SER A 148 -5.22 10.21 -28.38
N ALA A 149 -5.99 9.12 -28.24
CA ALA A 149 -5.64 8.00 -27.38
C ALA A 149 -6.20 6.70 -27.97
N ARG A 150 -5.51 6.11 -28.94
CA ARG A 150 -5.77 4.74 -29.40
C ARG A 150 -4.65 3.81 -28.93
N ARG A 151 -4.80 3.28 -27.72
CA ARG A 151 -4.48 1.91 -27.29
C ARG A 151 -4.89 1.73 -25.80
N ARG A 152 -5.83 0.80 -25.56
CA ARG A 152 -6.48 0.41 -24.28
C ARG A 152 -7.46 1.46 -23.69
N PRO A 153 -8.76 1.42 -24.07
CA PRO A 153 -9.72 2.47 -23.72
C PRO A 153 -10.11 2.52 -22.24
N HIS A 154 -10.30 1.39 -21.54
CA HIS A 154 -10.96 1.46 -20.23
C HIS A 154 -10.11 2.02 -19.06
N PHE A 155 -8.78 2.00 -19.17
CA PHE A 155 -7.88 2.32 -18.06
C PHE A 155 -7.34 3.75 -18.12
N HIS A 156 -6.98 4.20 -19.34
CA HIS A 156 -6.59 5.58 -19.57
C HIS A 156 -7.79 6.53 -19.50
N ASP A 157 -9.01 6.09 -19.82
CA ASP A 157 -10.21 6.92 -19.68
C ASP A 157 -10.59 7.13 -18.20
N ALA A 158 -10.35 6.14 -17.32
CA ALA A 158 -10.53 6.29 -15.87
C ALA A 158 -9.49 7.27 -15.27
N LEU A 159 -8.25 7.23 -15.76
CA LEU A 159 -7.20 8.20 -15.40
C LEU A 159 -7.41 9.58 -16.01
N ALA A 160 -7.94 9.68 -17.23
CA ALA A 160 -8.32 10.93 -17.88
C ALA A 160 -9.51 11.57 -17.15
N SER A 161 -10.43 10.75 -16.64
CA SER A 161 -11.47 11.20 -15.71
C SER A 161 -10.86 11.70 -14.39
N ALA A 162 -9.82 11.04 -13.86
CA ALA A 162 -9.05 11.50 -12.70
C ALA A 162 -8.16 12.74 -12.96
N ALA A 163 -7.80 13.00 -14.22
CA ALA A 163 -7.08 14.19 -14.66
C ALA A 163 -8.05 15.39 -14.86
N LEU A 164 -9.25 15.15 -15.40
CA LEU A 164 -10.37 16.12 -15.42
C LEU A 164 -10.79 16.55 -13.99
N LEU A 165 -10.66 15.65 -13.01
CA LEU A 165 -10.88 15.95 -11.59
C LEU A 165 -9.86 16.94 -10.99
N ARG A 166 -8.72 17.17 -11.66
CA ARG A 166 -7.66 18.12 -11.25
C ARG A 166 -7.93 19.55 -11.75
N ASP A 167 -8.40 19.71 -12.99
CA ASP A 167 -8.52 21.03 -13.62
C ASP A 167 -9.80 21.79 -13.19
N HIS A 168 -10.77 21.11 -12.56
CA HIS A 168 -12.05 21.72 -12.15
C HIS A 168 -12.36 21.70 -10.65
N GLY A 169 -11.37 21.48 -9.78
CA GLY A 169 -11.54 21.66 -8.32
C GLY A 169 -12.39 20.60 -7.61
N VAL A 170 -12.56 19.40 -8.19
CA VAL A 170 -13.49 18.37 -7.70
C VAL A 170 -12.99 17.65 -6.44
N LEU A 171 -11.68 17.65 -6.15
CA LEU A 171 -11.14 17.13 -4.88
C LEU A 171 -11.27 18.10 -3.68
N ARG A 172 -12.03 19.21 -3.82
CA ARG A 172 -12.42 20.09 -2.71
C ARG A 172 -13.78 19.74 -2.08
N GLY A 173 -14.48 18.70 -2.55
CA GLY A 173 -15.81 18.33 -2.06
C GLY A 173 -15.78 17.39 -0.85
N ASP A 174 -16.52 17.75 0.20
CA ASP A 174 -16.65 17.05 1.50
C ASP A 174 -17.34 15.68 1.39
N VAL A 175 -16.70 14.66 0.80
CA VAL A 175 -17.08 13.29 1.17
C VAL A 175 -16.66 13.11 2.62
N SER A 176 -17.66 13.03 3.50
CA SER A 176 -17.45 13.00 4.94
C SER A 176 -16.45 11.88 5.31
N PRO A 177 -15.29 12.22 5.91
CA PRO A 177 -14.31 11.24 6.37
C PRO A 177 -14.93 10.18 7.28
N TRP A 178 -16.04 10.52 7.95
CA TRP A 178 -16.79 9.65 8.85
C TRP A 178 -17.50 8.49 8.15
N VAL A 179 -17.83 8.63 6.86
CA VAL A 179 -18.43 7.56 6.05
C VAL A 179 -17.33 6.76 5.34
N LEU A 180 -16.32 7.47 4.81
CA LEU A 180 -15.24 6.83 4.06
C LEU A 180 -14.33 5.95 4.93
N LEU A 181 -13.93 6.42 6.11
CA LEU A 181 -12.96 5.68 6.94
C LEU A 181 -13.47 4.29 7.35
N PRO A 182 -14.71 4.13 7.85
CA PRO A 182 -15.27 2.82 8.15
C PRO A 182 -15.42 1.93 6.89
N ALA A 183 -15.83 2.49 5.76
CA ALA A 183 -15.89 1.71 4.51
C ALA A 183 -14.52 1.18 4.08
N LEU A 184 -13.46 1.98 4.26
CA LEU A 184 -12.07 1.59 3.98
C LEU A 184 -11.56 0.53 4.98
N ASP A 185 -11.97 0.58 6.26
CA ASP A 185 -11.69 -0.45 7.26
C ASP A 185 -12.26 -1.81 6.84
N VAL A 186 -13.52 -1.81 6.41
CA VAL A 186 -14.21 -3.00 5.91
C VAL A 186 -13.51 -3.54 4.65
N LEU A 187 -13.18 -2.65 3.70
CA LEU A 187 -12.51 -3.02 2.46
C LEU A 187 -11.14 -3.67 2.72
N ALA A 188 -10.31 -3.08 3.59
CA ALA A 188 -9.03 -3.65 3.96
C ALA A 188 -9.18 -5.04 4.60
N SER A 189 -10.19 -5.22 5.45
CA SER A 189 -10.49 -6.50 6.11
C SER A 189 -10.93 -7.56 5.10
N LEU A 190 -11.77 -7.20 4.12
CA LEU A 190 -12.20 -8.09 3.06
C LEU A 190 -11.04 -8.53 2.16
N LEU A 191 -10.13 -7.61 1.83
CA LEU A 191 -8.93 -7.92 1.04
C LEU A 191 -7.94 -8.82 1.78
N ALA A 192 -7.95 -8.81 3.12
CA ALA A 192 -7.15 -9.72 3.92
C ALA A 192 -7.66 -11.18 3.89
N CYS A 193 -8.88 -11.42 3.38
CA CYS A 193 -9.47 -12.76 3.28
C CYS A 193 -9.17 -13.41 1.91
N PRO A 194 -8.32 -14.45 1.84
CA PRO A 194 -7.89 -15.07 0.58
C PRO A 194 -8.99 -15.85 -0.14
N ALA A 195 -10.06 -16.24 0.56
CA ALA A 195 -11.14 -17.06 0.00
C ALA A 195 -12.07 -16.30 -0.95
N VAL A 196 -12.04 -14.96 -0.92
CA VAL A 196 -12.87 -14.12 -1.77
C VAL A 196 -12.40 -14.19 -3.21
N GLY A 197 -13.24 -14.72 -4.12
CA GLY A 197 -12.86 -14.89 -5.52
C GLY A 197 -13.97 -15.18 -6.52
N GLY A 198 -13.70 -14.89 -7.80
CA GLY A 198 -14.57 -15.17 -8.95
C GLY A 198 -14.47 -14.07 -9.99
N GLU A 199 -14.77 -14.34 -11.27
CA GLU A 199 -14.64 -13.33 -12.35
C GLU A 199 -15.44 -12.05 -12.07
N ALA A 200 -16.66 -12.18 -11.55
CA ALA A 200 -17.47 -11.03 -11.17
C ALA A 200 -16.82 -10.23 -10.04
N VAL A 201 -16.22 -10.89 -9.06
CA VAL A 201 -15.57 -10.25 -7.91
C VAL A 201 -14.27 -9.55 -8.34
N ASP A 202 -13.54 -10.13 -9.29
CA ASP A 202 -12.31 -9.56 -9.83
C ASP A 202 -12.54 -8.19 -10.50
N ALA A 203 -13.62 -8.03 -11.28
CA ALA A 203 -13.97 -6.75 -11.90
C ALA A 203 -14.35 -5.68 -10.87
N GLU A 204 -15.01 -6.07 -9.77
CA GLU A 204 -15.35 -5.16 -8.68
C GLU A 204 -14.12 -4.69 -7.91
N ILE A 205 -13.21 -5.62 -7.64
CA ILE A 205 -11.95 -5.33 -6.98
C ILE A 205 -11.12 -4.36 -7.81
N GLU A 206 -11.10 -4.51 -9.14
CA GLU A 206 -10.44 -3.56 -10.02
C GLU A 206 -11.03 -2.15 -9.91
N SER A 207 -12.37 -2.04 -9.91
CA SER A 207 -13.05 -0.75 -9.74
C SER A 207 -12.74 -0.09 -8.39
N LEU A 208 -12.73 -0.89 -7.31
CA LEU A 208 -12.43 -0.42 -5.95
C LEU A 208 -10.94 -0.04 -5.78
N PHE A 209 -10.03 -0.73 -6.48
CA PHE A 209 -8.63 -0.37 -6.54
C PHE A 209 -8.46 1.01 -7.19
N VAL A 210 -9.07 1.23 -8.36
CA VAL A 210 -9.02 2.53 -9.08
C VAL A 210 -9.58 3.66 -8.20
N ALA A 211 -10.74 3.43 -7.56
CA ALA A 211 -11.32 4.40 -6.63
C ALA A 211 -10.39 4.71 -5.45
N SER A 212 -9.72 3.69 -4.90
CA SER A 212 -8.73 3.87 -3.83
C SER A 212 -7.53 4.69 -4.31
N VAL A 213 -7.02 4.46 -5.51
CA VAL A 213 -5.94 5.28 -6.09
C VAL A 213 -6.37 6.74 -6.25
N ALA A 214 -7.62 7.00 -6.64
CA ALA A 214 -8.16 8.36 -6.73
C ALA A 214 -8.21 9.06 -5.37
N LEU A 215 -8.60 8.33 -4.30
CA LEU A 215 -8.69 8.84 -2.93
C LEU A 215 -7.34 9.27 -2.33
N LEU A 216 -6.20 8.87 -2.92
CA LEU A 216 -4.89 9.44 -2.57
C LEU A 216 -4.79 10.95 -2.86
N GLY A 217 -5.67 11.48 -3.72
CA GLY A 217 -5.79 12.92 -3.94
C GLY A 217 -6.71 13.65 -2.96
N SER A 218 -7.35 12.95 -2.02
CA SER A 218 -8.29 13.55 -1.07
C SER A 218 -7.62 14.67 -0.26
N GLY A 219 -8.36 15.73 0.07
CA GLY A 219 -7.88 16.76 0.99
C GLY A 219 -7.69 16.26 2.42
N ASP A 220 -8.41 15.19 2.82
CA ASP A 220 -8.36 14.64 4.17
C ASP A 220 -7.15 13.71 4.37
N VAL A 221 -6.27 14.09 5.31
CA VAL A 221 -5.05 13.35 5.66
C VAL A 221 -5.35 11.94 6.17
N LYS A 222 -6.41 11.74 6.96
CA LYS A 222 -6.77 10.43 7.52
C LYS A 222 -7.22 9.49 6.43
N VAL A 223 -8.04 9.96 5.48
CA VAL A 223 -8.48 9.16 4.33
C VAL A 223 -7.27 8.73 3.50
N ARG A 224 -6.39 9.67 3.13
CA ARG A 224 -5.17 9.33 2.37
C ARG A 224 -4.26 8.36 3.11
N ALA A 225 -4.03 8.61 4.40
CA ALA A 225 -3.22 7.74 5.24
C ALA A 225 -3.82 6.33 5.29
N LYS A 226 -5.14 6.20 5.48
CA LYS A 226 -5.82 4.90 5.50
C LYS A 226 -5.67 4.15 4.17
N VAL A 227 -5.92 4.85 3.07
CA VAL A 227 -5.79 4.29 1.72
C VAL A 227 -4.37 3.84 1.44
N GLY A 228 -3.38 4.72 1.63
CA GLY A 228 -1.99 4.44 1.27
C GLY A 228 -1.25 3.51 2.25
N ASN A 229 -1.71 3.42 3.50
CA ASN A 229 -1.04 2.58 4.52
C ASN A 229 -1.66 1.19 4.66
N GLU A 230 -2.94 1.04 4.33
CA GLU A 230 -3.67 -0.19 4.64
C GLU A 230 -4.38 -0.76 3.40
N VAL A 231 -5.18 0.05 2.72
CA VAL A 231 -6.04 -0.44 1.63
C VAL A 231 -5.23 -0.83 0.39
N LEU A 232 -4.37 0.05 -0.13
CA LEU A 232 -3.56 -0.25 -1.31
C LEU A 232 -2.58 -1.41 -1.09
N PRO A 233 -1.85 -1.49 0.05
CA PRO A 233 -1.09 -2.70 0.38
C PRO A 233 -1.95 -3.96 0.41
N ALA A 234 -3.16 -3.89 0.97
CA ALA A 234 -4.07 -5.04 1.03
C ALA A 234 -4.50 -5.52 -0.36
N PHE A 235 -4.77 -4.61 -1.30
CA PHE A 235 -5.04 -4.96 -2.70
C PHE A 235 -3.88 -5.73 -3.34
N LEU A 236 -2.65 -5.21 -3.22
CA LEU A 236 -1.48 -5.84 -3.84
C LEU A 236 -1.12 -7.18 -3.16
N ALA A 237 -1.37 -7.30 -1.86
CA ALA A 237 -1.23 -8.56 -1.14
C ALA A 237 -2.28 -9.58 -1.57
N TRP A 238 -3.55 -9.15 -1.70
CA TRP A 238 -4.66 -9.99 -2.18
C TRP A 238 -4.40 -10.54 -3.58
N ASP A 239 -3.95 -9.68 -4.51
CA ASP A 239 -3.59 -10.08 -5.87
C ASP A 239 -2.40 -11.07 -5.86
N GLY A 240 -1.37 -10.77 -5.07
CA GLY A 240 -0.21 -11.65 -4.90
C GLY A 240 -0.56 -13.05 -4.39
N ALA A 241 -1.53 -13.15 -3.47
CA ALA A 241 -1.99 -14.41 -2.91
C ALA A 241 -2.75 -15.28 -3.92
N ARG A 242 -3.50 -14.66 -4.85
CA ARG A 242 -4.44 -15.40 -5.70
C ARG A 242 -3.86 -16.04 -6.96
N SER A 243 -2.57 -15.91 -7.23
CA SER A 243 -1.97 -16.32 -8.52
C SER A 243 -2.70 -15.72 -9.74
N ALA A 244 -3.55 -14.70 -9.52
CA ALA A 244 -4.17 -13.94 -10.59
C ALA A 244 -3.01 -13.40 -11.43
N GLY A 245 -3.11 -13.58 -12.74
CA GLY A 245 -1.96 -13.53 -13.63
C GLY A 245 -1.11 -12.27 -13.48
N PRO A 246 0.19 -12.34 -13.83
CA PRO A 246 1.18 -11.28 -13.65
C PRO A 246 0.82 -9.92 -14.27
N VAL A 247 -0.10 -9.94 -15.24
CA VAL A 247 -0.54 -8.76 -15.99
C VAL A 247 -1.31 -7.79 -15.10
N ARG A 248 -2.24 -8.27 -14.28
CA ARG A 248 -3.10 -7.41 -13.44
C ARG A 248 -2.27 -6.61 -12.44
N ARG A 249 -1.34 -7.27 -11.76
CA ARG A 249 -0.44 -6.63 -10.80
C ARG A 249 0.39 -5.51 -11.44
N ARG A 250 0.92 -5.77 -12.64
CA ARG A 250 1.67 -4.76 -13.39
C ARG A 250 0.79 -3.55 -13.68
N ASP A 251 -0.40 -3.77 -14.25
CA ASP A 251 -1.31 -2.68 -14.59
C ASP A 251 -1.67 -1.84 -13.35
N TRP A 252 -1.93 -2.48 -12.20
CA TRP A 252 -2.20 -1.80 -10.93
C TRP A 252 -1.01 -1.00 -10.40
N CYS A 253 0.19 -1.58 -10.45
CA CYS A 253 1.41 -0.89 -10.07
C CYS A 253 1.70 0.31 -11.00
N GLU A 254 1.52 0.15 -12.31
CA GLU A 254 1.70 1.22 -13.30
C GLU A 254 0.70 2.38 -13.06
N LEU A 255 -0.56 2.07 -12.76
CA LEU A 255 -1.57 3.07 -12.38
C LEU A 255 -1.17 3.86 -11.14
N LEU A 256 -0.81 3.13 -10.08
CA LEU A 256 -0.43 3.74 -8.83
C LEU A 256 0.82 4.59 -8.97
N TRP A 257 1.81 4.11 -9.72
CA TRP A 257 3.03 4.84 -10.03
C TRP A 257 2.75 6.09 -10.85
N SER A 258 1.89 6.00 -11.87
CA SER A 258 1.44 7.13 -12.67
C SER A 258 0.77 8.19 -11.79
N ARG A 259 -0.04 7.76 -10.81
CA ARG A 259 -0.67 8.67 -9.85
C ARG A 259 0.35 9.35 -8.93
N PHE A 260 1.31 8.59 -8.39
CA PHE A 260 2.40 9.16 -7.57
C PHE A 260 3.22 10.18 -8.35
N PHE A 261 3.59 9.85 -9.59
CA PHE A 261 4.32 10.75 -10.48
C PHE A 261 3.54 12.02 -10.77
N LEU A 262 2.25 11.88 -11.10
CA LEU A 262 1.37 13.02 -11.32
C LEU A 262 1.38 13.92 -10.08
N VAL A 263 1.09 13.39 -8.89
CA VAL A 263 1.08 14.19 -7.65
C VAL A 263 2.42 14.87 -7.42
N GLN A 264 3.53 14.16 -7.59
CA GLN A 264 4.86 14.72 -7.36
C GLN A 264 5.16 15.90 -8.28
N ASN A 265 4.87 15.79 -9.59
CA ASN A 265 5.11 16.88 -10.54
C ASN A 265 4.10 18.02 -10.45
N SER A 266 2.94 17.74 -9.86
CA SER A 266 1.82 18.69 -9.79
C SER A 266 1.95 19.67 -8.64
N PHE A 267 2.69 19.29 -7.60
CA PHE A 267 2.73 20.03 -6.35
C PHE A 267 4.17 20.27 -5.91
N PRO A 268 4.45 21.40 -5.24
CA PRO A 268 5.71 21.60 -4.53
C PRO A 268 6.05 20.46 -3.56
N LEU A 269 7.34 20.19 -3.32
CA LEU A 269 7.80 19.09 -2.45
C LEU A 269 7.31 19.19 -1.00
N ASP A 270 7.02 20.40 -0.53
CA ASP A 270 6.47 20.70 0.81
C ASP A 270 4.95 20.59 0.87
N HIS A 271 4.28 20.40 -0.27
CA HIS A 271 2.84 20.18 -0.30
C HIS A 271 2.49 18.84 0.38
N PRO A 272 1.45 18.78 1.25
CA PRO A 272 1.13 17.57 2.02
C PRO A 272 0.96 16.31 1.17
N LEU A 273 0.33 16.43 -0.01
CA LEU A 273 0.17 15.30 -0.93
C LEU A 273 1.51 14.78 -1.46
N ALA A 274 2.42 15.69 -1.83
CA ALA A 274 3.73 15.31 -2.38
C ALA A 274 4.64 14.74 -1.28
N ALA A 275 4.58 15.31 -0.07
CA ALA A 275 5.38 14.88 1.08
C ALA A 275 5.04 13.45 1.55
N GLU A 276 3.81 12.96 1.32
CA GLU A 276 3.40 11.60 1.68
C GLU A 276 3.87 10.53 0.66
N ILE A 277 4.12 10.92 -0.60
CA ILE A 277 4.47 9.99 -1.68
C ILE A 277 5.69 9.12 -1.35
N PRO A 278 6.85 9.66 -0.90
CA PRO A 278 8.00 8.83 -0.54
C PRO A 278 7.65 7.74 0.48
N GLY A 279 6.80 8.07 1.46
CA GLY A 279 6.34 7.12 2.47
C GLY A 279 5.48 5.99 1.89
N PHE A 280 4.57 6.31 0.96
CA PHE A 280 3.79 5.27 0.25
C PHE A 280 4.67 4.38 -0.63
N VAL A 281 5.60 4.97 -1.39
CA VAL A 281 6.55 4.20 -2.22
C VAL A 281 7.39 3.26 -1.37
N CYS A 282 7.86 3.70 -0.19
CA CYS A 282 8.60 2.84 0.74
C CYS A 282 7.78 1.62 1.19
N ARG A 283 6.51 1.83 1.55
CA ARG A 283 5.62 0.76 2.02
C ARG A 283 5.30 -0.25 0.93
N LEU A 284 5.11 0.23 -0.29
CA LEU A 284 4.71 -0.58 -1.43
C LEU A 284 5.89 -1.13 -2.23
N PHE A 285 7.13 -0.81 -1.84
CA PHE A 285 8.36 -1.16 -2.55
C PHE A 285 8.42 -2.65 -2.93
N ASP A 286 8.16 -3.51 -1.95
CA ASP A 286 8.18 -4.97 -2.13
C ASP A 286 7.10 -5.42 -3.11
N SER A 287 5.96 -4.73 -3.07
CA SER A 287 4.85 -5.03 -3.97
C SER A 287 5.17 -4.67 -5.42
N PHE A 288 5.81 -3.52 -5.66
CA PHE A 288 6.28 -3.11 -6.99
C PHE A 288 7.29 -4.11 -7.55
N LEU A 289 8.28 -4.51 -6.74
CA LEU A 289 9.34 -5.42 -7.19
C LEU A 289 8.96 -6.91 -7.19
N GLY A 290 7.72 -7.27 -6.82
CA GLY A 290 7.29 -8.68 -6.76
C GLY A 290 8.06 -9.49 -5.71
N LEU A 291 8.43 -8.85 -4.60
CA LEU A 291 9.01 -9.51 -3.44
C LEU A 291 7.88 -10.08 -2.57
N GLU A 292 7.99 -11.37 -2.25
CA GLU A 292 7.04 -12.05 -1.38
C GLU A 292 7.73 -12.51 -0.10
N GLU A 293 7.10 -12.24 1.05
CA GLU A 293 7.51 -12.87 2.30
C GLU A 293 7.05 -14.33 2.28
N ARG A 294 8.01 -15.27 2.27
CA ARG A 294 7.73 -16.67 2.60
C ARG A 294 8.18 -16.94 4.02
N SER A 295 7.29 -17.58 4.79
CA SER A 295 7.65 -18.17 6.08
C SER A 295 8.68 -19.26 5.82
N GLY A 296 9.94 -19.00 6.19
CA GLY A 296 10.99 -19.99 6.13
C GLY A 296 10.72 -21.13 7.13
N LYS A 297 11.28 -22.31 6.87
CA LYS A 297 11.14 -23.51 7.74
C LYS A 297 11.60 -23.30 9.19
N GLY A 298 12.27 -22.19 9.51
CA GLY A 298 12.74 -21.83 10.85
C GLY A 298 12.07 -20.59 11.45
N GLY A 299 10.88 -20.18 10.99
CA GLY A 299 10.16 -19.00 11.50
C GLY A 299 10.75 -17.65 11.08
N GLY A 300 11.92 -17.64 10.42
CA GLY A 300 12.48 -16.46 9.77
C GLY A 300 11.72 -16.09 8.49
N ARG A 301 11.43 -14.80 8.32
CA ARG A 301 10.88 -14.26 7.06
C ARG A 301 11.97 -14.24 6.01
N VAL A 302 11.80 -15.00 4.93
CA VAL A 302 12.69 -14.98 3.78
C VAL A 302 11.95 -14.31 2.63
N LEU A 303 12.48 -13.17 2.17
CA LEU A 303 11.99 -12.52 0.96
C LEU A 303 12.41 -13.35 -0.25
N THR A 304 11.42 -13.94 -0.92
CA THR A 304 11.62 -14.61 -2.21
C THR A 304 11.16 -13.70 -3.33
N PHE A 305 11.91 -13.68 -4.41
CA PHE A 305 11.57 -12.88 -5.57
C PHE A 305 10.83 -13.72 -6.61
N ALA A 306 9.68 -13.23 -7.04
CA ALA A 306 8.86 -13.85 -8.06
C ALA A 306 8.85 -12.94 -9.30
N PRO A 307 9.74 -13.15 -10.30
CA PRO A 307 9.86 -12.26 -11.46
C PRO A 307 8.55 -12.11 -12.24
N VAL A 308 7.78 -13.19 -12.30
CA VAL A 308 6.46 -13.21 -12.92
C VAL A 308 5.55 -12.18 -12.23
N LYS A 309 5.63 -12.02 -10.91
CA LYS A 309 4.80 -11.09 -10.13
C LYS A 309 5.42 -9.70 -9.98
N MET A 310 6.48 -9.36 -10.70
CA MET A 310 7.03 -8.01 -10.68
C MET A 310 6.04 -7.05 -11.34
N GLY A 311 5.54 -6.10 -10.55
CA GLY A 311 4.67 -5.05 -11.04
C GLY A 311 5.46 -4.01 -11.83
N LEU A 312 6.49 -3.43 -11.21
CA LEU A 312 7.33 -2.38 -11.80
C LEU A 312 8.78 -2.54 -11.37
N ASP A 313 9.72 -2.52 -12.32
CA ASP A 313 11.15 -2.59 -12.03
C ASP A 313 11.69 -1.20 -11.69
N PHE A 314 11.70 -0.87 -10.41
CA PHE A 314 12.23 0.37 -9.89
C PHE A 314 13.69 0.68 -10.24
N ARG A 315 14.48 -0.30 -10.69
CA ARG A 315 15.84 -0.05 -11.21
C ARG A 315 15.84 0.71 -12.53
N ARG A 316 14.68 0.77 -13.20
CA ARG A 316 14.49 1.38 -14.53
C ARG A 316 13.67 2.66 -14.46
N GLU A 317 13.04 2.93 -13.33
CA GLU A 317 12.12 4.04 -13.16
C GLU A 317 12.87 5.35 -12.89
N PRO A 318 12.98 6.25 -13.88
CA PRO A 318 13.77 7.46 -13.74
C PRO A 318 13.25 8.38 -12.63
N VAL A 319 11.93 8.45 -12.52
CA VAL A 319 11.20 9.24 -11.53
C VAL A 319 11.55 8.83 -10.10
N LEU A 320 11.75 7.53 -9.87
CA LEU A 320 12.14 7.04 -8.54
C LEU A 320 13.50 7.59 -8.15
N PHE A 321 14.44 7.66 -9.09
CA PHE A 321 15.75 8.23 -8.85
C PHE A 321 15.67 9.73 -8.59
N GLU A 322 14.82 10.46 -9.30
CA GLU A 322 14.56 11.88 -9.03
C GLU A 322 13.99 12.08 -7.62
N LEU A 323 13.01 11.26 -7.22
CA LEU A 323 12.44 11.26 -5.87
C LEU A 323 13.51 11.00 -4.79
N VAL A 324 14.34 9.98 -5.00
CA VAL A 324 15.44 9.64 -4.09
C VAL A 324 16.43 10.79 -4.02
N GLN A 325 16.85 11.35 -5.16
CA GLN A 325 17.80 12.46 -5.22
C GLN A 325 17.27 13.71 -4.50
N ALA A 326 15.99 14.06 -4.72
CA ALA A 326 15.34 15.19 -4.07
C ALA A 326 15.37 15.04 -2.54
N GLY A 327 15.03 13.85 -2.02
CA GLY A 327 15.04 13.62 -0.57
C GLY A 327 16.45 13.54 0.03
N LEU A 328 17.46 13.01 -0.68
CA LEU A 328 18.85 12.99 -0.20
C LEU A 328 19.51 14.38 -0.20
N GLY A 329 19.08 15.27 -1.10
CA GLY A 329 19.53 16.66 -1.12
C GLY A 329 18.69 17.60 -0.24
N GLY A 330 17.53 17.14 0.23
CA GLY A 330 16.61 17.92 1.05
C GLY A 330 17.08 18.12 2.49
N LYS A 331 16.49 19.12 3.15
CA LYS A 331 16.69 19.38 4.59
C LYS A 331 15.68 18.65 5.48
N ASP A 332 14.62 18.12 4.89
CA ASP A 332 13.59 17.41 5.64
C ASP A 332 14.10 16.02 6.08
N PRO A 333 14.19 15.75 7.39
CA PRO A 333 14.68 14.47 7.90
C PRO A 333 13.78 13.29 7.52
N ILE A 334 12.48 13.50 7.29
CA ILE A 334 11.55 12.43 6.92
C ILE A 334 11.83 11.98 5.48
N ASN A 335 11.89 12.93 4.54
CA ASN A 335 12.26 12.64 3.15
C ASN A 335 13.67 12.04 3.04
N LEU A 336 14.63 12.54 3.81
CA LEU A 336 15.97 11.94 3.88
C LEU A 336 15.90 10.47 4.31
N LYS A 337 15.11 10.15 5.36
CA LYS A 337 14.91 8.78 5.84
C LYS A 337 14.27 7.88 4.79
N TYR A 338 13.24 8.34 4.10
CA TYR A 338 12.57 7.55 3.05
C TYR A 338 13.47 7.34 1.83
N SER A 339 14.15 8.39 1.35
CA SER A 339 15.10 8.25 0.24
C SER A 339 16.25 7.32 0.61
N ALA A 340 16.79 7.42 1.83
CA ALA A 340 17.81 6.50 2.33
C ALA A 340 17.31 5.04 2.34
N PHE A 341 16.07 4.82 2.77
CA PHE A 341 15.45 3.50 2.80
C PHE A 341 15.27 2.94 1.38
N LEU A 342 14.62 3.69 0.47
CA LEU A 342 14.40 3.28 -0.91
C LEU A 342 15.72 2.94 -1.59
N LEU A 343 16.68 3.84 -1.43
CA LEU A 343 17.99 3.71 -2.01
C LEU A 343 18.70 2.43 -1.52
N LYS A 344 18.68 2.18 -0.21
CA LYS A 344 19.20 0.92 0.36
C LYS A 344 18.49 -0.30 -0.22
N ARG A 345 17.16 -0.28 -0.29
CA ARG A 345 16.36 -1.41 -0.78
C ARG A 345 16.61 -1.71 -2.26
N ILE A 346 16.75 -0.68 -3.09
CA ILE A 346 17.10 -0.77 -4.50
C ILE A 346 18.48 -1.43 -4.68
N VAL A 347 19.46 -1.01 -3.88
CA VAL A 347 20.80 -1.60 -3.85
C VAL A 347 20.76 -3.06 -3.41
N ASP A 348 20.10 -3.36 -2.29
CA ASP A 348 19.98 -4.73 -1.76
C ASP A 348 19.29 -5.65 -2.79
N PHE A 349 18.24 -5.17 -3.44
CA PHE A 349 17.55 -5.88 -4.50
C PHE A 349 18.47 -6.12 -5.71
N SER A 350 19.20 -5.08 -6.14
CA SER A 350 20.11 -5.18 -7.29
C SER A 350 21.26 -6.14 -7.02
N LYS A 351 21.83 -6.18 -5.81
CA LYS A 351 22.84 -7.18 -5.40
C LYS A 351 22.29 -8.61 -5.56
N ARG A 352 21.08 -8.84 -5.03
CA ARG A 352 20.46 -10.18 -5.00
C ARG A 352 19.99 -10.67 -6.37
N PHE A 353 19.56 -9.75 -7.23
CA PHE A 353 18.91 -10.08 -8.51
C PHE A 353 19.62 -9.41 -9.71
N HIS A 354 20.95 -9.29 -9.65
CA HIS A 354 21.77 -8.62 -10.68
C HIS A 354 21.64 -9.28 -12.06
N HIS A 355 21.57 -10.62 -12.11
CA HIS A 355 21.42 -11.41 -13.35
C HIS A 355 20.09 -11.19 -14.10
N GLN A 356 19.18 -10.40 -13.53
CA GLN A 356 17.89 -10.07 -14.11
C GLN A 356 17.77 -8.58 -14.44
N CYS A 357 18.88 -7.85 -14.41
CA CYS A 357 18.93 -6.45 -14.84
C CYS A 357 19.27 -6.42 -16.33
N PRO A 358 18.37 -6.02 -17.24
CA PRO A 358 18.66 -6.04 -18.67
C PRO A 358 19.42 -4.79 -19.12
N GLU A 359 20.33 -4.99 -20.07
CA GLU A 359 21.48 -4.19 -20.52
C GLU A 359 21.21 -2.81 -21.16
N SER A 360 20.21 -2.02 -20.74
CA SER A 360 20.01 -0.69 -21.34
C SER A 360 20.93 0.39 -20.73
N SER A 361 21.81 0.95 -21.57
CA SER A 361 22.80 2.00 -21.23
C SER A 361 22.18 3.29 -20.67
N THR A 362 20.95 3.63 -21.04
CA THR A 362 20.23 4.83 -20.59
C THR A 362 19.85 4.79 -19.09
N SER A 363 19.82 3.60 -18.49
CA SER A 363 19.58 3.44 -17.04
C SER A 363 20.80 3.86 -16.21
N TRP A 364 22.01 3.64 -16.74
CA TRP A 364 23.24 3.70 -15.94
C TRP A 364 23.72 5.09 -15.55
N SER A 365 23.51 6.11 -16.38
CA SER A 365 23.86 7.49 -16.02
C SER A 365 23.05 7.98 -14.81
N LYS A 366 21.78 7.56 -14.69
CA LYS A 366 20.93 7.84 -13.53
C LYS A 366 21.40 7.08 -12.29
N TRP A 367 21.83 5.83 -12.46
CA TRP A 367 22.50 5.08 -11.40
C TRP A 367 23.78 5.75 -10.93
N CYS A 368 24.63 6.23 -11.83
CA CYS A 368 25.86 6.93 -11.47
C CYS A 368 25.59 8.20 -10.65
N LEU A 369 24.54 8.97 -11.00
CA LEU A 369 24.12 10.13 -10.20
C LEU A 369 23.65 9.74 -8.80
N VAL A 370 22.90 8.64 -8.69
CA VAL A 370 22.39 8.12 -7.42
C VAL A 370 23.51 7.57 -6.56
N LEU A 371 24.44 6.83 -7.16
CA LEU A 371 25.66 6.36 -6.52
C LEU A 371 26.50 7.54 -6.04
N ARG A 372 26.67 8.57 -6.87
CA ARG A 372 27.37 9.83 -6.53
C ARG A 372 26.75 10.45 -5.29
N ARG A 373 25.44 10.69 -5.30
CA ARG A 373 24.70 11.28 -4.17
C ARG A 373 24.76 10.40 -2.91
N GLY A 374 24.77 9.08 -3.07
CA GLY A 374 24.95 8.13 -1.98
C GLY A 374 26.34 8.21 -1.35
N CYS A 375 27.40 8.27 -2.16
CA CYS A 375 28.79 8.40 -1.70
C CYS A 375 29.08 9.74 -1.00
N VAL A 376 28.46 10.83 -1.45
CA VAL A 376 28.62 12.17 -0.85
C VAL A 376 27.56 12.49 0.22
N ASN A 377 26.73 11.51 0.61
CA ASN A 377 25.64 11.76 1.54
C ASN A 377 26.15 12.20 2.92
N PRO A 378 25.53 13.18 3.60
CA PRO A 378 25.98 13.58 4.94
C PRO A 378 25.82 12.46 5.98
N ALA A 379 24.86 11.54 5.81
CA ALA A 379 24.66 10.43 6.73
C ALA A 379 25.66 9.30 6.46
N LEU A 380 26.60 9.12 7.40
CA LEU A 380 27.64 8.10 7.35
C LEU A 380 27.13 6.67 7.06
N PRO A 381 26.03 6.18 7.67
CA PRO A 381 25.54 4.83 7.39
C PRO A 381 25.07 4.63 5.95
N ILE A 382 24.62 5.70 5.29
CA ILE A 382 24.22 5.66 3.88
C ILE A 382 25.48 5.57 3.02
N ARG A 383 26.43 6.48 3.20
CA ARG A 383 27.71 6.46 2.46
C ARG A 383 28.39 5.10 2.51
N LYS A 384 28.51 4.54 3.72
CA LYS A 384 29.15 3.25 3.94
C LYS A 384 28.50 2.14 3.11
N ARG A 385 27.16 2.05 3.11
CA ARG A 385 26.44 1.05 2.30
C ARG A 385 26.59 1.25 0.81
N PHE A 386 26.70 2.49 0.35
CA PHE A 386 26.96 2.82 -1.05
C PHE A 386 28.33 2.34 -1.48
N MET A 387 29.33 2.59 -0.65
CA MET A 387 30.68 2.13 -0.89
C MET A 387 30.76 0.60 -0.87
N GLU A 388 30.10 -0.05 0.09
CA GLU A 388 29.95 -1.52 0.15
C GLU A 388 29.23 -2.08 -1.08
N TYR A 389 28.32 -1.33 -1.71
CA TYR A 389 27.68 -1.76 -2.94
C TYR A 389 28.63 -1.70 -4.11
N ILE A 390 29.21 -0.53 -4.35
CA ILE A 390 30.13 -0.28 -5.47
C ILE A 390 31.30 -1.27 -5.42
N ALA A 391 31.94 -1.41 -4.26
CA ALA A 391 33.06 -2.33 -4.06
C ALA A 391 32.69 -3.82 -4.21
N SER A 392 31.39 -4.16 -4.14
CA SER A 392 30.90 -5.53 -4.32
C SER A 392 30.41 -5.84 -5.74
N ILE A 393 30.53 -4.91 -6.68
CA ILE A 393 30.11 -5.15 -8.07
C ILE A 393 31.11 -6.09 -8.73
N GLU A 394 30.62 -7.24 -9.20
CA GLU A 394 31.40 -8.25 -9.91
C GLU A 394 31.02 -8.36 -11.40
N ASP A 395 29.88 -7.79 -11.78
CA ASP A 395 29.38 -7.85 -13.15
C ASP A 395 30.27 -7.04 -14.11
N VAL A 396 30.80 -7.72 -15.14
CA VAL A 396 31.75 -7.17 -16.10
C VAL A 396 31.18 -5.96 -16.84
N THR A 397 29.90 -6.01 -17.23
CA THR A 397 29.26 -4.91 -17.95
C THR A 397 29.13 -3.69 -17.04
N LEU A 398 28.75 -3.89 -15.77
CA LEU A 398 28.63 -2.80 -14.81
C LEU A 398 29.97 -2.17 -14.47
N LEU A 399 30.99 -2.99 -14.32
CA LEU A 399 32.36 -2.54 -14.10
C LEU A 399 32.85 -1.70 -15.28
N LYS A 400 32.64 -2.15 -16.52
CA LYS A 400 32.95 -1.35 -17.72
C LYS A 400 32.22 0.00 -17.74
N ILE A 401 30.95 0.03 -17.36
CA ILE A 401 30.20 1.29 -17.34
C ILE A 401 30.73 2.23 -16.26
N LEU A 402 31.00 1.71 -15.05
CA LEU A 402 31.57 2.50 -13.97
C LEU A 402 32.97 3.02 -14.30
N GLY A 403 33.81 2.20 -14.93
CA GLY A 403 35.14 2.59 -15.38
C GLY A 403 35.12 3.68 -16.46
N LEU A 404 34.06 3.77 -17.26
CA LEU A 404 33.86 4.88 -18.20
C LEU A 404 33.45 6.19 -17.51
N GLN A 405 33.04 6.14 -16.24
CA GLN A 405 32.61 7.29 -15.44
C GLN A 405 33.72 7.69 -14.45
N TRP A 406 34.90 8.02 -14.97
CA TRP A 406 36.09 8.35 -14.18
C TRP A 406 35.87 9.47 -13.15
N ASP A 407 35.14 10.53 -13.52
CA ASP A 407 34.82 11.64 -12.62
C ASP A 407 34.04 11.16 -11.39
N PHE A 408 33.09 10.24 -11.58
CA PHE A 408 32.38 9.63 -10.46
C PHE A 408 33.33 8.78 -9.60
N LEU A 409 34.13 7.90 -10.22
CA LEU A 409 35.03 7.01 -9.50
C LEU A 409 36.05 7.78 -8.66
N LEU A 410 36.75 8.75 -9.24
CA LEU A 410 37.79 9.50 -8.53
C LEU A 410 37.20 10.52 -7.57
N GLU A 411 36.32 11.39 -8.05
CA GLU A 411 35.88 12.57 -7.28
C GLU A 411 34.81 12.25 -6.24
N SER A 412 34.09 11.13 -6.39
CA SER A 412 32.95 10.81 -5.53
C SER A 412 33.14 9.53 -4.74
N PHE A 413 33.62 8.46 -5.38
CA PHE A 413 33.82 7.19 -4.69
C PHE A 413 35.16 7.18 -3.94
N ILE A 414 36.29 7.32 -4.63
CA ILE A 414 37.64 7.22 -4.03
C ILE A 414 37.88 8.33 -3.02
N SER A 415 37.58 9.59 -3.37
CA SER A 415 37.77 10.73 -2.47
C SER A 415 37.05 10.61 -1.13
N HIS A 416 35.95 9.84 -1.07
CA HIS A 416 35.18 9.64 0.15
C HIS A 416 35.53 8.35 0.88
N LEU A 417 36.28 7.42 0.26
CA LEU A 417 36.80 6.22 0.94
C LEU A 417 37.86 6.59 1.97
N ASP A 418 38.62 7.67 1.76
CA ASP A 418 39.63 8.16 2.70
C ASP A 418 39.04 9.07 3.78
N ASN A 419 37.90 8.66 4.36
CA ASN A 419 37.28 9.35 5.47
C ASN A 419 37.36 8.47 6.73
N ALA A 420 38.17 8.90 7.70
CA ALA A 420 38.37 8.20 8.97
C ALA A 420 37.06 7.94 9.73
N ASP A 421 36.04 8.79 9.57
CA ASP A 421 34.74 8.60 10.21
C ASP A 421 34.03 7.32 9.73
N LEU A 422 34.26 6.88 8.49
CA LEU A 422 33.69 5.62 7.97
C LEU A 422 34.17 4.39 8.73
N TYR A 423 35.32 4.51 9.37
CA TYR A 423 36.04 3.44 10.07
C TYR A 423 35.96 3.55 11.58
N ASN A 424 35.31 4.61 12.07
CA ASN A 424 35.16 4.85 13.48
C ASN A 424 34.03 3.98 14.04
N VAL A 425 34.37 3.12 15.00
CA VAL A 425 33.41 2.34 15.76
C VAL A 425 33.25 2.99 17.12
N PRO A 426 32.04 3.42 17.52
CA PRO A 426 31.82 4.06 18.82
C PRO A 426 32.37 3.20 19.97
N GLY A 427 33.28 3.78 20.76
CA GLY A 427 33.93 3.12 21.90
C GLY A 427 35.16 2.27 21.58
N LEU A 428 35.47 2.01 20.30
CA LEU A 428 36.61 1.19 19.88
C LEU A 428 37.63 1.96 19.01
N GLY A 429 37.26 3.15 18.52
CA GLY A 429 38.13 4.02 17.72
C GLY A 429 38.10 3.71 16.22
N SER A 430 39.07 4.27 15.48
CA SER A 430 39.19 4.09 14.04
C SER A 430 39.98 2.82 13.71
N PHE A 431 39.38 1.93 12.92
CA PHE A 431 40.04 0.72 12.43
C PHE A 431 40.67 0.91 11.05
N VAL A 432 41.55 -0.03 10.66
CA VAL A 432 41.96 -0.19 9.26
C VAL A 432 40.71 -0.49 8.42
N SER A 433 40.61 0.15 7.25
CA SER A 433 39.42 0.06 6.39
C SER A 433 39.00 -1.40 6.15
N PRO A 434 37.75 -1.81 6.52
CA PRO A 434 37.24 -3.14 6.21
C PRO A 434 37.04 -3.33 4.70
N PHE A 435 37.15 -2.25 3.92
CA PHE A 435 37.06 -2.29 2.47
C PHE A 435 38.36 -2.65 1.79
N GLY A 436 39.52 -2.72 2.47
CA GLY A 436 40.82 -2.88 1.80
C GLY A 436 40.83 -4.03 0.79
N GLU A 437 40.34 -5.22 1.21
CA GLU A 437 40.24 -6.38 0.32
C GLU A 437 39.12 -6.24 -0.72
N GLN A 438 37.95 -5.70 -0.34
CA GLN A 438 36.84 -5.49 -1.27
C GLN A 438 37.20 -4.49 -2.38
N LEU A 439 37.91 -3.41 -2.04
CA LEU A 439 38.40 -2.42 -2.99
C LEU A 439 39.50 -3.00 -3.87
N ARG A 440 40.42 -3.78 -3.30
CA ARG A 440 41.43 -4.49 -4.09
C ARG A 440 40.76 -5.40 -5.12
N LEU A 441 39.76 -6.16 -4.70
CA LEU A 441 38.98 -7.03 -5.59
C LEU A 441 38.18 -6.21 -6.62
N PHE A 442 37.55 -5.12 -6.20
CA PHE A 442 36.83 -4.21 -7.10
C PHE A 442 37.74 -3.66 -8.19
N PHE A 443 38.88 -3.06 -7.84
CA PHE A 443 39.81 -2.52 -8.83
C PHE A 443 40.42 -3.60 -9.72
N ARG A 444 40.75 -4.77 -9.16
CA ARG A 444 41.18 -5.93 -9.94
C ARG A 444 40.12 -6.31 -10.97
N ASN A 445 38.87 -6.48 -10.54
CA ASN A 445 37.77 -6.86 -11.42
C ASN A 445 37.47 -5.77 -12.45
N LEU A 446 37.55 -4.50 -12.05
CA LEU A 446 37.39 -3.35 -12.94
C LEU A 446 38.43 -3.38 -14.07
N VAL A 447 39.71 -3.54 -13.74
CA VAL A 447 40.79 -3.66 -14.73
C VAL A 447 40.59 -4.88 -15.62
N LEU A 448 40.30 -6.04 -15.04
CA LEU A 448 40.06 -7.28 -15.79
C LEU A 448 38.82 -7.20 -16.68
N SER A 449 37.83 -6.37 -16.32
CA SER A 449 36.62 -6.20 -17.13
C SER A 449 36.93 -5.64 -18.51
N TYR A 450 37.99 -4.84 -18.67
CA TYR A 450 38.40 -4.32 -19.97
C TYR A 450 39.24 -5.31 -20.80
N GLY A 451 39.53 -6.51 -20.30
CA GLY A 451 40.34 -7.53 -21.00
C GLY A 451 41.83 -7.16 -21.09
N SER A 452 42.67 -8.11 -21.56
CA SER A 452 44.02 -7.73 -21.98
C SER A 452 43.88 -6.74 -23.14
N LEU A 453 44.82 -5.81 -23.28
CA LEU A 453 44.88 -4.86 -24.38
C LEU A 453 44.85 -5.51 -25.78
N ASP A 454 44.95 -6.83 -25.89
CA ASP A 454 45.06 -7.57 -27.16
C ASP A 454 43.70 -7.83 -27.84
N ASP A 455 42.59 -7.91 -27.09
CA ASP A 455 41.27 -8.24 -27.66
C ASP A 455 40.50 -7.03 -28.22
N GLN A 456 41.01 -5.80 -28.04
CA GLN A 456 40.32 -4.56 -28.47
C GLN A 456 40.94 -3.86 -29.69
N VAL A 457 41.97 -4.46 -30.31
CA VAL A 457 42.65 -3.94 -31.53
C VAL A 457 42.36 -4.80 -32.78
N ALA A 458 41.45 -5.77 -32.70
CA ALA A 458 41.04 -6.60 -33.84
C ALA A 458 39.89 -6.00 -34.65
#